data_AF-A0A1V6AJJ7-F1
#
_entry.id   AF-A0A1V6AJJ7-F1
#
_cell.length_a   1.000
_cell.length_b   1.000
_cell.length_c   1.000
_cell.angle_alpha   90.00
_cell.angle_beta   90.00
_cell.angle_gamma   90.00
#
_symmetry.space_group_name_H-M   'P 1'
#
loop_
_entity.id
_entity.type
_entity.pdbx_description
1 polymer ?
#
loop_
_entity_poly.entity_id
_entity_poly.type
_entity_poly.pdbx_seq_one_letter_code
_entity_poly.pdbx_strand_id
1 'polypeptide(L)'
;MAGALLKRVRRAGSLVATTILSCIGMNVISSDQYMAIVIPGRMYRSAYLKLGLHPKNLSRALEDSATLTSPLIPWNSCGAFMGATLGISPLLYLPFAFLNLSNPLVSIIYGYTGITIHKLTPKQLQILAENPEAAV
;
A
#
# COMPACT_ATOMS: atom_id res chain seq x y z
N MET A 1 -1.72 -9.62 -14.06
CA MET A 1 -2.03 -9.72 -12.60
C MET A 1 -3.06 -8.66 -12.15
N ALA A 2 -2.83 -7.37 -12.40
CA ALA A 2 -3.69 -6.26 -11.95
C ALA A 2 -5.19 -6.40 -12.29
N GLY A 3 -5.53 -6.72 -13.55
CA GLY A 3 -6.92 -6.79 -14.00
C GLY A 3 -7.74 -7.93 -13.39
N ALA A 4 -7.11 -9.04 -13.00
CA ALA A 4 -7.78 -10.18 -12.37
C ALA A 4 -8.11 -9.90 -10.90
N LEU A 5 -7.21 -9.20 -10.19
CA LEU A 5 -7.41 -8.81 -8.79
C LEU A 5 -8.56 -7.80 -8.66
N LEU A 6 -8.61 -6.81 -9.57
CA LEU A 6 -9.66 -5.77 -9.55
C LEU A 6 -11.08 -6.32 -9.76
N LYS A 7 -11.27 -7.42 -10.52
CA LYS A 7 -12.59 -8.04 -10.72
C LYS A 7 -13.19 -8.63 -9.43
N ARG A 8 -12.36 -8.95 -8.44
CA ARG A 8 -12.79 -9.60 -7.18
C ARG A 8 -13.01 -8.60 -6.03
N VAL A 9 -12.58 -7.36 -6.21
CA VAL A 9 -12.65 -6.31 -5.19
C VAL A 9 -14.01 -5.60 -5.26
N ARG A 10 -14.93 -5.96 -4.36
CA ARG A 10 -16.25 -5.30 -4.24
C ARG A 10 -16.40 -4.42 -3.00
N ARG A 11 -15.39 -4.40 -2.11
CA ARG A 11 -15.41 -3.70 -0.81
C ARG A 11 -14.06 -3.04 -0.53
N ALA A 12 -14.07 -1.93 0.23
CA ALA A 12 -12.88 -1.17 0.59
C ALA A 12 -11.76 -2.03 1.20
N GLY A 13 -12.09 -2.94 2.13
CA GLY A 13 -11.10 -3.82 2.75
C GLY A 13 -10.39 -4.76 1.79
N SER A 14 -11.10 -5.29 0.79
CA SER A 14 -10.49 -6.13 -0.25
C SER A 14 -9.54 -5.31 -1.13
N LEU A 15 -9.87 -4.04 -1.40
CA LEU A 15 -8.99 -3.14 -2.15
C LEU A 15 -7.71 -2.84 -1.37
N VAL A 16 -7.85 -2.46 -0.10
CA VAL A 16 -6.74 -2.18 0.82
C VAL A 16 -5.83 -3.40 0.96
N ALA A 17 -6.40 -4.58 1.20
CA ALA A 17 -5.62 -5.82 1.30
C ALA A 17 -4.86 -6.14 0.01
N THR A 18 -5.51 -5.96 -1.15
CA THR A 18 -4.86 -6.17 -2.46
C THR A 18 -3.72 -5.18 -2.68
N THR A 19 -3.90 -3.91 -2.32
CA THR A 19 -2.84 -2.89 -2.38
C THR A 19 -1.66 -3.28 -1.51
N ILE A 20 -1.90 -3.62 -0.24
CA ILE A 20 -0.88 -4.00 0.73
C ILE A 20 -0.09 -5.21 0.24
N LEU A 21 -0.76 -6.30 -0.13
CA LEU A 21 -0.10 -7.51 -0.62
C LEU A 21 0.72 -7.25 -1.89
N SER A 22 0.25 -6.38 -2.77
CA SER A 22 0.98 -6.03 -4.00
C SER A 22 2.21 -5.17 -3.70
N CYS A 23 2.13 -4.26 -2.73
CA CYS A 23 3.28 -3.47 -2.29
C CYS A 23 4.35 -4.36 -1.66
N ILE A 24 3.96 -5.28 -0.77
CA ILE A 24 4.88 -6.25 -0.15
C ILE A 24 5.50 -7.14 -1.24
N GLY A 25 4.69 -7.67 -2.16
CA GLY A 25 5.19 -8.47 -3.28
C GLY A 25 6.16 -7.70 -4.18
N MET A 26 5.87 -6.41 -4.45
CA MET A 26 6.77 -5.57 -5.24
C MET A 26 8.09 -5.31 -4.51
N ASN A 27 8.05 -5.13 -3.19
CA ASN A 27 9.25 -5.00 -2.35
C ASN A 27 10.12 -6.26 -2.34
N VAL A 28 9.52 -7.45 -2.41
CA VAL A 28 10.26 -8.72 -2.52
C VAL A 28 10.97 -8.85 -3.87
N ILE A 29 10.36 -8.35 -4.94
CA ILE A 29 10.88 -8.47 -6.30
C ILE A 29 11.84 -7.30 -6.66
N SER A 30 11.57 -6.10 -6.15
CA SER A 30 12.33 -4.89 -6.46
C SER A 30 13.45 -4.63 -5.46
N SER A 31 14.57 -4.12 -5.97
CA SER A 31 15.67 -3.64 -5.13
C SER A 31 15.42 -2.24 -4.54
N ASP A 32 14.34 -1.56 -4.93
CA ASP A 32 14.06 -0.18 -4.52
C ASP A 32 12.60 0.00 -4.06
N GLN A 33 12.43 0.51 -2.84
CA GLN A 33 11.14 0.90 -2.25
C GLN A 33 10.35 1.87 -3.13
N TYR A 34 11.01 2.77 -3.86
CA TYR A 34 10.32 3.75 -4.71
C TYR A 34 9.40 3.06 -5.73
N MET A 35 9.84 1.95 -6.32
CA MET A 35 9.03 1.16 -7.25
C MET A 35 7.87 0.45 -6.56
N ALA A 36 8.08 -0.02 -5.32
CA ALA A 36 7.04 -0.63 -4.51
C ALA A 36 5.93 0.35 -4.08
N ILE A 37 6.19 1.65 -4.08
CA ILE A 37 5.19 2.69 -3.80
C ILE A 37 4.51 3.15 -5.10
N VAL A 38 5.31 3.54 -6.11
CA VAL A 38 4.80 4.22 -7.31
C VAL A 38 3.96 3.30 -8.18
N ILE A 39 4.38 2.04 -8.38
CA ILE A 39 3.65 1.11 -9.26
C ILE A 39 2.26 0.79 -8.67
N PRO A 40 2.12 0.31 -7.42
CA PRO A 40 0.80 0.08 -6.83
C PRO A 40 0.00 1.37 -6.67
N GLY A 41 0.64 2.49 -6.35
CA GLY A 41 -0.02 3.79 -6.24
C GLY A 41 -0.72 4.21 -7.54
N ARG A 42 -0.01 4.15 -8.67
CA ARG A 42 -0.59 4.44 -9.99
C ARG A 42 -1.64 3.40 -10.41
N MET A 43 -1.35 2.12 -10.17
CA MET A 43 -2.20 1.01 -10.59
C MET A 43 -3.56 0.98 -9.86
N TYR A 44 -3.59 1.28 -8.56
CA TYR A 44 -4.82 1.20 -7.77
C TYR A 44 -5.59 2.51 -7.66
N ARG A 45 -4.99 3.65 -8.04
CA ARG A 45 -5.63 4.97 -7.96
C ARG A 45 -7.07 4.99 -8.46
N SER A 46 -7.29 4.59 -9.71
CA SER A 46 -8.63 4.60 -10.31
C SER A 46 -9.59 3.64 -9.62
N ALA A 47 -9.10 2.55 -9.03
CA ALA A 47 -9.93 1.60 -8.29
C ALA A 47 -10.45 2.19 -6.96
N TYR A 48 -9.61 2.96 -6.25
CA TYR A 48 -10.04 3.68 -5.04
C TYR A 48 -11.11 4.73 -5.38
N LEU A 49 -10.88 5.52 -6.44
CA LEU A 49 -11.84 6.52 -6.88
C LEU A 49 -13.18 5.91 -7.33
N LYS A 50 -13.15 4.81 -8.09
CA LYS A 50 -14.36 4.08 -8.52
C LYS A 50 -15.19 3.53 -7.36
N LEU A 51 -14.56 3.23 -6.23
CA LEU A 51 -15.24 2.83 -4.99
C LEU A 51 -15.64 4.03 -4.10
N GLY A 52 -15.49 5.25 -4.59
CA GLY A 52 -15.79 6.47 -3.84
C GLY A 52 -14.89 6.69 -2.63
N LEU A 53 -13.69 6.10 -2.63
CA LEU A 53 -12.73 6.22 -1.53
C LEU A 53 -11.81 7.42 -1.75
N HIS A 54 -11.55 8.16 -0.67
CA HIS A 54 -10.61 9.27 -0.72
C HIS A 54 -9.17 8.75 -0.98
N PRO A 55 -8.36 9.44 -1.82
CA PRO A 55 -6.98 9.04 -2.13
C PRO A 55 -6.08 8.86 -0.91
N LYS A 56 -6.40 9.53 0.21
CA LYS A 56 -5.74 9.35 1.51
C LYS A 56 -5.70 7.89 1.96
N ASN A 57 -6.74 7.09 1.66
CA ASN A 57 -6.74 5.67 2.02
C ASN A 57 -5.69 4.87 1.21
N LEU A 58 -5.51 5.22 -0.06
CA LEU A 58 -4.49 4.61 -0.91
C LEU A 58 -3.09 4.99 -0.40
N SER A 59 -2.84 6.28 -0.16
CA SER A 59 -1.56 6.74 0.42
C SER A 59 -1.25 6.03 1.73
N ARG A 60 -2.24 5.92 2.64
CA ARG A 60 -2.10 5.18 3.89
C ARG A 60 -1.71 3.72 3.64
N ALA A 61 -2.42 3.02 2.73
CA ALA A 61 -2.14 1.63 2.42
C ALA A 61 -0.74 1.41 1.82
N LEU A 62 -0.24 2.36 1.01
CA LEU A 62 1.13 2.32 0.46
C LEU A 62 2.16 2.43 1.59
N GLU A 63 2.02 3.41 2.47
CA GLU A 63 2.94 3.60 3.61
C GLU A 63 2.89 2.44 4.59
N ASP A 64 1.69 1.94 4.89
CA ASP A 64 1.48 0.82 5.81
C ASP A 64 2.13 -0.48 5.34
N SER A 65 2.54 -0.57 4.07
CA SER A 65 3.03 -1.79 3.44
C SER A 65 4.41 -1.61 2.80
N ALA A 66 4.51 -0.81 1.73
CA ALA A 66 5.76 -0.63 0.98
C ALA A 66 6.86 -0.03 1.87
N THR A 67 6.55 1.01 2.63
CA THR A 67 7.55 1.68 3.48
C THR A 67 8.03 0.77 4.60
N LEU A 68 7.12 0.06 5.25
CA LEU A 68 7.46 -0.75 6.42
C LEU A 68 8.12 -2.09 6.07
N THR A 69 7.83 -2.67 4.91
CA THR A 69 8.41 -3.98 4.54
C THR A 69 9.74 -3.88 3.78
N SER A 70 10.06 -2.72 3.21
CA SER A 70 11.32 -2.46 2.51
C SER A 70 12.59 -2.80 3.32
N PRO A 71 12.76 -2.33 4.57
CA PRO A 71 13.96 -2.66 5.35
C PRO A 71 14.04 -4.13 5.76
N LEU A 72 12.99 -4.94 5.60
CA LEU A 72 13.02 -6.35 5.97
C LEU A 72 13.65 -7.24 4.89
N ILE A 73 13.92 -6.68 3.70
CA ILE A 73 14.30 -7.44 2.51
C ILE A 73 15.79 -7.22 2.24
N PRO A 74 16.63 -8.27 2.33
CA PRO A 74 18.09 -8.12 2.33
C PRO A 74 18.67 -7.43 1.10
N TRP A 75 18.04 -7.60 -0.06
CA TRP A 75 18.48 -7.04 -1.34
C TRP A 75 17.78 -5.73 -1.73
N ASN A 76 16.95 -5.18 -0.84
CA ASN A 76 16.39 -3.84 -1.01
C ASN A 76 17.38 -2.80 -0.46
N SER A 77 17.44 -1.62 -1.08
CA SER A 77 18.26 -0.48 -0.64
C SER A 77 18.13 -0.18 0.85
N CYS A 78 16.90 -0.18 1.40
CA CYS A 78 16.70 0.06 2.84
C CYS A 78 17.21 -1.11 3.70
N GLY A 79 17.05 -2.35 3.24
CA GLY A 79 17.58 -3.53 3.93
C GLY A 79 19.11 -3.54 3.97
N ALA A 80 19.75 -3.16 2.86
CA ALA A 80 21.20 -3.02 2.79
C ALA A 80 21.72 -1.92 3.74
N PHE A 81 21.05 -0.77 3.78
CA PHE A 81 21.38 0.32 4.71
C PHE A 81 21.25 -0.11 6.18
N MET A 82 20.14 -0.78 6.52
CA MET A 82 19.91 -1.27 7.89
C MET A 82 20.92 -2.35 8.25
N GLY A 83 21.24 -3.26 7.32
CA GLY A 83 22.24 -4.30 7.53
C GLY A 83 23.64 -3.72 7.77
N ALA A 84 24.04 -2.69 7.01
CA ALA A 84 25.30 -1.99 7.20
C ALA A 84 25.35 -1.23 8.55
N THR A 85 24.23 -0.63 8.96
CA THR A 85 24.15 0.16 10.19
C THR A 85 24.12 -0.72 11.45
N LEU A 86 23.34 -1.80 11.43
CA LEU A 86 23.17 -2.69 12.58
C LEU A 86 24.25 -3.78 12.65
N GLY A 87 25.02 -3.99 11.58
CA GLY A 87 26.03 -5.05 11.48
C GLY A 87 25.46 -6.47 11.41
N ILE A 88 24.14 -6.60 11.19
CA ILE A 88 23.43 -7.89 11.12
C ILE A 88 22.55 -7.94 9.87
N SER A 89 22.34 -9.13 9.32
CA SER A 89 21.43 -9.31 8.18
C SER A 89 19.99 -8.94 8.54
N PRO A 90 19.21 -8.31 7.62
CA PRO A 90 17.79 -8.05 7.83
C PRO A 90 16.96 -9.24 8.28
N LEU A 91 17.32 -10.46 7.86
CA LEU A 91 16.62 -11.69 8.27
C LEU A 91 16.79 -11.99 9.77
N LEU A 92 17.86 -11.51 10.41
CA LEU A 92 18.11 -11.74 11.83
C LEU A 92 17.25 -10.84 12.72
N TYR A 93 17.05 -9.57 12.35
CA TYR A 93 16.18 -8.68 13.11
C TYR A 93 14.71 -8.76 12.69
N LEU A 94 14.40 -9.39 11.56
CA LEU A 94 13.04 -9.53 11.03
C LEU A 94 11.99 -9.92 12.09
N PRO A 95 12.16 -10.98 12.91
CA PRO A 95 11.16 -11.35 13.91
C PRO A 95 10.97 -10.32 15.03
N PHE A 96 11.93 -9.41 15.22
CA PHE A 96 11.90 -8.36 16.23
C PHE A 96 11.36 -7.03 15.68
N ALA A 97 11.19 -6.90 14.36
CA ALA A 97 10.63 -5.71 13.71
C ALA A 97 9.08 -5.69 13.83
N PHE A 98 8.57 -5.72 15.07
CA PHE A 98 7.16 -5.93 15.37
C PHE A 98 6.25 -4.92 14.65
N LEU A 99 6.60 -3.64 14.68
CA LEU A 99 5.82 -2.59 14.01
C LEU A 99 5.70 -2.86 12.50
N ASN A 100 6.81 -3.24 11.86
CA ASN A 100 6.86 -3.47 10.43
C ASN A 100 6.04 -4.70 10.02
N LEU A 101 6.00 -5.72 10.87
CA LEU A 101 5.25 -6.95 10.62
C LEU A 101 3.75 -6.80 10.97
N SER A 102 3.42 -6.10 12.06
CA SER A 102 2.04 -5.98 12.53
C SER A 102 1.24 -4.92 11.78
N ASN A 103 1.87 -3.81 11.38
CA ASN A 103 1.15 -2.69 10.78
C ASN A 103 0.39 -3.03 9.48
N PRO A 104 0.95 -3.80 8.53
CA PRO A 104 0.19 -4.26 7.37
C PRO A 104 -1.07 -5.04 7.76
N LEU A 105 -1.00 -5.89 8.79
CA LEU A 105 -2.13 -6.66 9.29
C LEU A 105 -3.21 -5.76 9.89
N VAL A 106 -2.80 -4.78 10.71
CA VAL A 106 -3.72 -3.79 11.30
C VAL A 106 -4.39 -2.95 10.21
N SER A 107 -3.65 -2.52 9.18
CA SER A 107 -4.21 -1.73 8.09
C SER A 107 -5.23 -2.52 7.26
N ILE A 108 -5.00 -3.82 7.06
CA ILE A 108 -5.98 -4.73 6.44
C ILE A 108 -7.24 -4.81 7.30
N ILE A 109 -7.10 -5.00 8.62
CA ILE A 109 -8.24 -5.04 9.54
C ILE A 109 -9.05 -3.74 9.44
N TYR A 110 -8.40 -2.58 9.49
CA TYR A 110 -9.05 -1.27 9.33
C TYR A 110 -9.74 -1.11 7.98
N GLY A 111 -9.17 -1.68 6.91
CA GLY A 111 -9.81 -1.76 5.61
C GLY A 111 -11.15 -2.48 5.65
N TYR A 112 -11.24 -3.61 6.37
CA TYR A 112 -12.46 -4.41 6.47
C TYR A 112 -13.47 -3.86 7.49
N THR A 113 -13.02 -3.35 8.62
CA THR A 113 -13.90 -2.78 9.66
C THR A 113 -14.41 -1.38 9.28
N GLY A 114 -13.75 -0.70 8.33
CA GLY A 114 -14.09 0.66 7.92
C GLY A 114 -13.55 1.73 8.87
N ILE A 115 -12.85 1.35 9.93
CA ILE A 115 -12.22 2.28 10.86
C ILE A 115 -11.20 3.11 10.07
N THR A 116 -11.30 4.44 10.16
CA THR A 116 -10.46 5.43 9.45
C THR A 116 -10.52 5.40 7.91
N ILE A 117 -11.49 4.69 7.31
CA ILE A 117 -11.72 4.72 5.86
C ILE A 117 -12.50 5.98 5.47
N HIS A 118 -11.86 6.86 4.72
CA HIS A 118 -12.44 8.14 4.28
C HIS A 118 -13.12 8.00 2.92
N LYS A 119 -14.37 8.43 2.78
CA LYS A 119 -15.07 8.46 1.49
C LYS A 119 -14.99 9.86 0.88
N LEU A 120 -15.08 9.92 -0.44
CA LEU A 120 -15.23 11.18 -1.16
C LEU A 120 -16.61 11.77 -0.86
N THR A 121 -16.67 13.09 -0.70
CA THR A 121 -17.94 13.82 -0.56
C THR A 121 -18.69 13.86 -1.91
N PRO A 122 -20.02 14.06 -1.90
CA PRO A 122 -20.81 14.18 -3.14
C PRO A 122 -20.27 15.27 -4.08
N LYS A 123 -19.85 16.41 -3.52
CA LYS A 123 -19.23 17.52 -4.26
C LYS A 123 -17.92 17.10 -4.93
N GLN A 124 -17.06 16.36 -4.23
CA GLN A 124 -15.80 15.84 -4.82
C GLN A 124 -16.07 14.82 -5.93
N LEU A 125 -17.10 13.99 -5.79
CA LEU A 125 -17.50 13.04 -6.83
C LEU A 125 -18.04 13.76 -8.08
N GLN A 126 -18.80 14.83 -7.91
CA GLN A 126 -19.25 15.69 -9.02
C GLN A 126 -18.07 16.34 -9.74
N ILE A 127 -17.14 16.94 -9.01
CA ILE A 127 -15.93 17.56 -9.58
C ILE A 127 -15.12 16.52 -10.38
N LEU A 128 -14.98 15.30 -9.87
CA LEU A 128 -14.29 14.22 -10.58
C LEU A 128 -15.05 13.71 -11.82
N ALA A 129 -16.38 13.79 -11.81
CA ALA A 129 -17.21 13.44 -12.97
C ALA A 129 -17.15 14.51 -14.06
N GLU A 130 -17.11 15.78 -13.67
CA GLU A 130 -17.02 16.93 -14.57
C GLU A 130 -15.60 17.17 -15.10
N ASN A 131 -14.58 16.89 -14.28
CA ASN A 131 -13.17 17.00 -14.65
C ASN A 131 -12.39 15.74 -14.20
N PRO A 132 -12.30 14.72 -15.07
CA PRO A 132 -11.54 13.51 -14.80
C PRO A 132 -10.04 13.75 -14.53
N GLU A 133 -9.49 14.88 -15.02
CA GLU A 133 -8.09 15.27 -14.80
C GLU A 133 -7.86 15.91 -13.43
N ALA A 134 -8.90 16.39 -12.74
CA ALA A 134 -8.79 16.83 -11.35
C ALA A 134 -8.40 15.68 -10.41
N ALA A 135 -8.51 14.45 -10.90
CA ALA A 135 -8.05 13.27 -10.23
C ALA A 135 -6.55 13.01 -10.39
N VAL A 136 -5.77 13.81 -11.16
CA VAL A 136 -4.34 13.63 -11.52
C VAL A 136 -3.37 14.03 -10.42
#